data_AF-A0A5A9G7H3-F1
#
_entry.id   AF-A0A5A9G7H3-F1
#
_cell.length_a   1.000
_cell.length_b   1.000
_cell.length_c   1.000
_cell.angle_alpha   90.00
_cell.angle_beta   90.00
_cell.angle_gamma   90.00
#
_symmetry.space_group_name_H-M   'P 1'
#
loop_
_entity.id
_entity.type
_entity.pdbx_description
1 polymer ?
#
loop_
_entity_poly.entity_id
_entity_poly.type
_entity_poly.pdbx_seq_one_letter_code
_entity_poly.pdbx_strand_id
1 'polypeptide(L)'
;MSPLSTPSPRGERGLLPFLLLTLLLATPAHAQPVRLEAVREDRTARFALHWPGSVATETQREGRELVLRFNRPLGDVPLDRVPERLESWVDNILYGYDSVVLVLGPGVEATVATDPAGLNVALTRAPAPPPTREAQAADRAARRRLDYFRALALMEGGDVRPARSLLRDLLAQDPKDAQSTALLAQAEERLGRWRDAIMAYDTALELTPDEPSLVQAKALLLHENSDRSRLDLDWQKVRNADMQRIARFSGVQELGRSTAFTWSLERREVDVDSARRADGRLEPFHGARSRLEAALVHDWPELERSTLALHAAPRTLGAGYSHLWRGDQSETRAGFAWSEPSFAFLEGIVDGGRRDRLFVQHEDRLSDRWSLSLGAGYNRYGLAGAGDLARSATVEGSLRYTLNQAGPLASVAYVLDAEYVAHREEKRSRDRQDADGNTIEGQPYVPLPAATREVHALQLNVEDYLTDYVRYAVQVGYAYDRRGRSGPQGALSLGWEPADNLELGFRASHARSTARGTASAVNSAGVTLVWRY
;
A
#
# COMPACT_ATOMS: atom_id res chain seq x y z
N MET A 1 -33.37 11.55 40.30
CA MET A 1 -34.64 12.16 40.73
C MET A 1 -35.71 11.75 39.73
N SER A 2 -36.76 11.07 40.19
CA SER A 2 -38.07 10.90 39.52
C SER A 2 -39.11 11.68 40.36
N PRO A 3 -40.38 11.94 39.97
CA PRO A 3 -41.18 11.32 38.89
C PRO A 3 -42.18 12.23 38.09
N LEU A 4 -42.84 11.57 37.12
CA LEU A 4 -44.14 11.71 36.39
C LEU A 4 -45.20 12.78 36.83
N SER A 5 -46.22 13.25 36.06
CA SER A 5 -47.24 12.51 35.26
C SER A 5 -48.29 13.42 34.52
N THR A 6 -48.83 12.94 33.37
CA THR A 6 -50.24 12.92 32.82
C THR A 6 -51.00 14.21 32.30
N PRO A 7 -52.18 14.12 31.59
CA PRO A 7 -52.55 13.38 30.33
C PRO A 7 -53.61 14.05 29.34
N SER A 8 -53.87 13.40 28.17
CA SER A 8 -55.19 13.19 27.43
C SER A 8 -55.92 14.31 26.61
N PRO A 9 -56.99 14.05 25.77
CA PRO A 9 -57.18 13.16 24.60
C PRO A 9 -58.01 13.74 23.39
N ARG A 10 -58.33 12.84 22.42
CA ARG A 10 -59.13 12.86 21.17
C ARG A 10 -60.64 13.27 21.26
N GLY A 11 -61.25 13.64 20.11
CA GLY A 11 -62.45 12.92 19.58
C GLY A 11 -63.68 13.71 19.03
N GLU A 12 -63.98 13.49 17.73
CA GLU A 12 -65.29 13.14 17.10
C GLU A 12 -66.49 14.12 16.83
N ARG A 13 -66.90 14.14 15.52
CA ARG A 13 -68.23 13.90 14.88
C ARG A 13 -69.42 14.92 14.84
N GLY A 14 -70.11 14.92 13.68
CA GLY A 14 -71.55 15.22 13.45
C GLY A 14 -71.83 16.06 12.17
N LEU A 15 -72.30 15.60 10.99
CA LEU A 15 -73.60 15.04 10.50
C LEU A 15 -74.85 15.96 10.60
N LEU A 16 -75.51 16.27 9.46
CA LEU A 16 -76.98 16.52 9.23
C LEU A 16 -77.28 16.89 7.74
N PRO A 17 -78.54 16.82 7.20
CA PRO A 17 -78.88 16.00 6.03
C PRO A 17 -79.76 16.65 4.91
N PHE A 18 -79.98 15.88 3.84
CA PHE A 18 -81.08 15.80 2.84
C PHE A 18 -82.01 16.99 2.50
N LEU A 19 -82.14 17.26 1.19
CA LEU A 19 -83.45 17.41 0.53
C LEU A 19 -83.39 17.09 -0.98
N LEU A 20 -84.39 16.33 -1.43
CA LEU A 20 -84.58 15.79 -2.78
C LEU A 20 -85.44 16.76 -3.62
N LEU A 21 -85.09 17.02 -4.88
CA LEU A 21 -86.00 17.61 -5.86
C LEU A 21 -85.86 16.88 -7.21
N THR A 22 -86.93 16.19 -7.61
CA THR A 22 -87.10 15.53 -8.92
C THR A 22 -87.48 16.55 -10.00
N LEU A 23 -86.77 16.55 -11.13
CA LEU A 23 -87.15 17.25 -12.36
C LEU A 23 -87.06 16.28 -13.54
N LEU A 24 -88.13 16.28 -14.34
CA LEU A 24 -88.38 15.37 -15.44
C LEU A 24 -87.36 15.48 -16.58
N LEU A 25 -87.14 14.32 -17.21
CA LEU A 25 -86.38 14.05 -18.42
C LEU A 25 -86.72 14.96 -19.61
N ALA A 26 -85.68 15.51 -20.21
CA ALA A 26 -85.52 15.51 -21.66
C ALA A 26 -84.17 14.83 -21.94
N THR A 27 -84.17 13.60 -22.43
CA THR A 27 -82.95 12.96 -22.92
C THR A 27 -82.57 13.61 -24.26
N PRO A 28 -81.46 14.34 -24.37
CA PRO A 28 -80.83 14.48 -25.68
C PRO A 28 -80.43 13.07 -26.10
N ALA A 29 -80.80 12.67 -27.33
CA ALA A 29 -80.35 11.42 -27.91
C ALA A 29 -78.83 11.30 -27.70
N HIS A 30 -78.40 10.38 -26.83
CA HIS A 30 -76.99 10.11 -26.60
C HIS A 30 -76.38 9.62 -27.92
N ALA A 31 -75.67 10.52 -28.60
CA ALA A 31 -74.68 10.09 -29.59
C ALA A 31 -73.69 9.19 -28.83
N GLN A 32 -73.53 7.95 -29.28
CA GLN A 32 -72.53 7.06 -28.70
C GLN A 32 -71.15 7.74 -28.80
N PRO A 33 -70.32 7.70 -27.75
CA PRO A 33 -69.05 8.42 -27.74
C PRO A 33 -68.03 7.73 -28.67
N VAL A 34 -67.15 8.54 -29.25
CA VAL A 34 -65.99 8.05 -30.02
C VAL A 34 -65.10 7.21 -29.10
N ARG A 35 -64.68 6.04 -29.54
CA ARG A 35 -63.80 5.16 -28.76
C ARG A 35 -62.34 5.39 -29.13
N LEU A 36 -61.49 5.51 -28.10
CA LEU A 36 -60.04 5.67 -28.23
C LEU A 36 -59.32 4.37 -27.83
N GLU A 37 -58.46 3.89 -28.71
CA GLU A 37 -57.47 2.85 -28.40
C GLU A 37 -56.07 3.44 -28.52
N ALA A 38 -55.32 3.41 -27.42
CA ALA A 38 -53.90 3.75 -27.38
C ALA A 38 -53.18 2.60 -26.68
N VAL A 39 -52.50 1.77 -27.45
CA VAL A 39 -51.86 0.54 -26.99
C VAL A 39 -50.40 0.54 -27.43
N ARG A 40 -49.51 0.27 -26.48
CA ARG A 40 -48.09 0.04 -26.74
C ARG A 40 -47.80 -1.45 -26.66
N GLU A 41 -47.06 -1.94 -27.64
CA GLU A 41 -46.47 -3.28 -27.69
C GLU A 41 -44.93 -3.16 -27.71
N ASP A 42 -44.20 -4.27 -27.60
CA ASP A 42 -42.74 -4.26 -27.41
C ASP A 42 -41.95 -3.54 -28.51
N ARG A 43 -42.44 -3.56 -29.76
CA ARG A 43 -41.76 -2.94 -30.93
C ARG A 43 -42.67 -2.10 -31.80
N THR A 44 -43.92 -1.91 -31.39
CA THR A 44 -44.97 -1.25 -32.14
C THR A 44 -45.87 -0.49 -31.18
N ALA A 45 -46.49 0.59 -31.63
CA ALA A 45 -47.54 1.26 -30.88
C ALA A 45 -48.72 1.56 -31.81
N ARG A 46 -49.93 1.58 -31.26
CA ARG A 46 -51.17 1.79 -32.01
C ARG A 46 -52.00 2.89 -31.37
N PHE A 47 -52.46 3.82 -32.20
CA PHE A 47 -53.44 4.85 -31.84
C PHE A 47 -54.63 4.76 -32.79
N ALA A 48 -55.84 4.52 -32.29
CA ALA A 48 -57.04 4.41 -33.11
C ALA A 48 -58.23 5.15 -32.49
N LEU A 49 -59.06 5.72 -33.37
CA LEU A 49 -60.29 6.43 -33.02
C LEU A 49 -61.45 5.84 -33.82
N HIS A 50 -62.55 5.50 -33.15
CA HIS A 50 -63.71 4.83 -33.75
C HIS A 50 -65.02 5.58 -33.49
N TRP A 51 -65.76 5.92 -34.55
CA TRP A 51 -67.05 6.60 -34.51
C TRP A 51 -68.23 5.63 -34.66
N PRO A 52 -69.37 5.91 -34.02
CA PRO A 52 -70.64 5.23 -34.30
C PRO A 52 -71.27 5.83 -35.57
N GLY A 53 -70.75 5.44 -36.74
CA GLY A 53 -71.23 5.83 -38.06
C GLY A 53 -70.10 6.32 -38.99
N SER A 54 -70.46 6.58 -40.25
CA SER A 54 -69.47 6.94 -41.28
C SER A 54 -68.77 8.28 -40.99
N VAL A 55 -67.43 8.27 -40.93
CA VAL A 55 -66.58 9.46 -40.77
C VAL A 55 -65.57 9.56 -41.92
N ALA A 56 -65.44 10.75 -42.49
CA ALA A 56 -64.38 11.05 -43.46
C ALA A 56 -63.19 11.64 -42.71
N THR A 57 -61.99 11.13 -43.00
CA THR A 57 -60.73 11.52 -42.35
C THR A 57 -59.76 12.06 -43.40
N GLU A 58 -59.17 13.22 -43.12
CA GLU A 58 -58.03 13.77 -43.86
C GLU A 58 -56.76 13.66 -43.01
N THR A 59 -55.65 13.26 -43.62
CA THR A 59 -54.38 13.04 -42.93
C THR A 59 -53.25 13.80 -43.60
N GLN A 60 -52.50 14.59 -42.83
CA GLN A 60 -51.32 15.32 -43.29
C GLN A 60 -50.16 15.06 -42.33
N ARG A 61 -48.97 14.78 -42.87
CA ARG A 61 -47.76 14.53 -42.07
C ARG A 61 -46.69 15.56 -42.42
N GLU A 62 -46.19 16.26 -41.40
CA GLU A 62 -45.10 17.22 -41.51
C GLU A 62 -44.01 16.87 -40.47
N GLY A 63 -42.97 16.19 -40.94
CA GLY A 63 -41.89 15.72 -40.08
C GLY A 63 -42.38 14.78 -38.97
N ARG A 64 -42.35 15.27 -37.73
CA ARG A 64 -42.77 14.55 -36.52
C ARG A 64 -44.25 14.78 -36.16
N GLU A 65 -44.93 15.69 -36.84
CA GLU A 65 -46.33 15.99 -36.58
C GLU A 65 -47.22 15.24 -37.57
N LEU A 66 -48.20 14.52 -37.03
CA LEU A 66 -49.25 13.86 -37.79
C LEU A 66 -50.59 14.53 -37.48
N VAL A 67 -51.10 15.29 -38.43
CA VAL A 67 -52.36 16.01 -38.35
C VAL A 67 -53.48 15.16 -38.93
N LEU A 68 -54.54 14.95 -38.15
CA LEU A 68 -55.72 14.15 -38.46
C LEU A 68 -56.94 15.06 -38.34
N ARG A 69 -57.73 15.20 -39.41
CA ARG A 69 -58.96 16.03 -39.44
C ARG A 69 -60.17 15.19 -39.81
N PHE A 70 -61.30 15.48 -39.19
CA PHE A 70 -62.53 14.68 -39.29
C PHE A 70 -63.71 15.54 -39.72
N ASN A 71 -64.64 14.99 -40.50
CA ASN A 71 -65.89 15.67 -40.81
C ASN A 71 -66.97 15.55 -39.71
N ARG A 72 -66.59 15.04 -38.53
CA ARG A 72 -67.44 14.88 -37.35
C ARG A 72 -66.69 15.34 -36.09
N PRO A 73 -67.41 15.85 -35.07
CA PRO A 73 -66.79 16.22 -33.81
C PRO A 73 -66.21 14.99 -33.09
N LEU A 74 -65.14 15.22 -32.32
CA LEU A 74 -64.50 14.20 -31.49
C LEU A 74 -65.35 13.86 -30.24
N GLY A 75 -66.02 14.85 -29.67
CA GLY A 75 -66.76 14.70 -28.40
C GLY A 75 -65.82 14.56 -27.18
N ASP A 76 -66.31 13.98 -26.09
CA ASP A 76 -65.59 13.85 -24.82
C ASP A 76 -64.63 12.64 -24.78
N VAL A 77 -63.69 12.57 -25.72
CA VAL A 77 -62.67 11.51 -25.79
C VAL A 77 -61.47 11.88 -24.91
N PRO A 78 -60.97 10.98 -24.04
CA PRO A 78 -59.81 11.26 -23.16
C PRO A 78 -58.48 11.19 -23.93
N LEU A 79 -58.27 12.11 -24.85
CA LEU A 79 -57.05 12.23 -25.67
C LEU A 79 -55.84 12.71 -24.86
N ASP A 80 -56.07 13.41 -23.76
CA ASP A 80 -55.07 13.87 -22.78
C ASP A 80 -54.18 12.75 -22.25
N ARG A 81 -54.70 11.52 -22.15
CA ARG A 81 -53.96 10.35 -21.63
C ARG A 81 -53.09 9.63 -22.67
N VAL A 82 -53.11 10.07 -23.93
CA VAL A 82 -52.41 9.38 -25.02
C VAL A 82 -50.87 9.42 -24.87
N PRO A 83 -50.22 10.56 -24.54
CA PRO A 83 -48.78 10.61 -24.35
C PRO A 83 -48.32 9.73 -23.18
N GLU A 84 -49.09 9.65 -22.10
CA GLU A 84 -48.80 8.74 -20.98
C GLU A 84 -48.90 7.28 -21.38
N ARG A 85 -49.90 6.91 -22.20
CA ARG A 85 -50.13 5.52 -22.63
C ARG A 85 -49.14 5.05 -23.69
N LEU A 86 -48.68 5.96 -24.55
CA LEU A 86 -47.76 5.64 -25.64
C LEU A 86 -46.30 6.00 -25.34
N GLU A 87 -46.02 6.71 -24.25
CA GLU A 87 -44.68 7.12 -23.79
C GLU A 87 -43.82 7.68 -24.95
N SER A 88 -42.56 7.23 -25.09
CA SER A 88 -41.59 7.68 -26.11
C SER A 88 -41.97 7.37 -27.56
N TRP A 89 -43.20 6.95 -27.84
CA TRP A 89 -43.77 6.83 -29.19
C TRP A 89 -44.51 8.10 -29.63
N VAL A 90 -45.20 8.78 -28.71
CA VAL A 90 -45.90 10.04 -28.94
C VAL A 90 -45.54 10.99 -27.80
N ASP A 91 -44.70 11.98 -28.10
CA ASP A 91 -44.20 12.95 -27.12
C ASP A 91 -45.31 13.91 -26.67
N ASN A 92 -46.25 14.24 -27.55
CA ASN A 92 -47.35 15.15 -27.24
C ASN A 92 -48.57 14.93 -28.16
N ILE A 93 -49.74 15.36 -27.71
CA ILE A 93 -50.99 15.38 -28.49
C ILE A 93 -51.68 16.74 -28.34
N LEU A 94 -52.08 17.33 -29.46
CA LEU A 94 -52.94 18.51 -29.49
C LEU A 94 -54.26 18.12 -30.14
N TYR A 95 -55.38 18.63 -29.66
CA TYR A 95 -56.68 18.31 -30.25
C TYR A 95 -57.63 19.49 -30.19
N GLY A 96 -58.47 19.62 -31.22
CA GLY A 96 -59.51 20.62 -31.38
C GLY A 96 -60.91 19.99 -31.39
N TYR A 97 -61.88 20.68 -31.97
CA TYR A 97 -63.27 20.19 -32.07
C TYR A 97 -63.39 18.96 -32.99
N ASP A 98 -62.62 18.95 -34.08
CA ASP A 98 -62.69 18.01 -35.20
C ASP A 98 -61.30 17.60 -35.73
N SER A 99 -60.25 17.82 -34.94
CA SER A 99 -58.86 17.58 -35.36
C SER A 99 -57.97 17.10 -34.21
N VAL A 100 -56.99 16.26 -34.54
CA VAL A 100 -55.97 15.73 -33.62
C VAL A 100 -54.60 15.86 -34.29
N VAL A 101 -53.61 16.36 -33.55
CA VAL A 101 -52.20 16.40 -33.96
C VAL A 101 -51.40 15.53 -33.00
N LEU A 102 -50.78 14.48 -33.53
CA LEU A 102 -49.83 13.64 -32.78
C LEU A 102 -48.41 14.12 -33.05
N VAL A 103 -47.66 14.43 -32.01
CA VAL A 103 -46.22 14.73 -32.09
C VAL A 103 -45.45 13.44 -31.78
N LEU A 104 -44.91 12.80 -32.80
CA LEU A 104 -44.22 11.51 -32.72
C LEU A 104 -42.83 11.63 -32.08
N GLY A 105 -42.40 10.59 -31.36
CA GLY A 105 -41.06 10.48 -30.78
C GLY A 105 -39.93 10.42 -31.84
N PRO A 106 -38.66 10.71 -31.49
CA PRO A 106 -37.55 10.67 -32.43
C PRO A 106 -37.37 9.26 -33.06
N GLY A 107 -37.28 9.18 -34.38
CA GLY A 107 -37.10 7.92 -35.11
C GLY A 107 -38.35 7.03 -35.20
N VAL A 108 -39.52 7.56 -34.84
CA VAL A 108 -40.82 6.90 -34.99
C VAL A 108 -41.42 7.21 -36.36
N GLU A 109 -41.82 6.16 -37.06
CA GLU A 109 -42.60 6.24 -38.29
C GLU A 109 -44.07 5.90 -38.01
N ALA A 110 -44.98 6.58 -38.69
CA ALA A 110 -46.42 6.37 -38.57
C ALA A 110 -47.03 6.00 -39.91
N THR A 111 -47.83 4.93 -39.94
CA THR A 111 -48.68 4.54 -41.06
C THR A 111 -50.15 4.69 -40.65
N VAL A 112 -50.90 5.46 -41.43
CA VAL A 112 -52.33 5.73 -41.15
C VAL A 112 -53.21 4.91 -42.08
N ALA A 113 -54.14 4.17 -41.50
CA ALA A 113 -55.20 3.46 -42.19
C ALA A 113 -56.55 4.05 -41.77
N THR A 114 -57.33 4.50 -42.74
CA THR A 114 -58.68 5.05 -42.52
C THR A 114 -59.74 4.07 -43.00
N ASP A 115 -60.82 3.93 -42.25
CA ASP A 115 -62.01 3.17 -42.66
C ASP A 115 -63.28 4.01 -42.41
N PRO A 116 -64.45 3.62 -42.95
CA PRO A 116 -65.67 4.38 -42.71
C PRO A 116 -66.04 4.52 -41.23
N ALA A 117 -65.56 3.65 -40.34
CA ALA A 117 -65.84 3.70 -38.91
C ALA A 117 -64.78 4.48 -38.11
N GLY A 118 -63.71 5.01 -38.72
CA GLY A 118 -62.67 5.76 -38.02
C GLY A 118 -61.28 5.70 -38.65
N LEU A 119 -60.25 5.73 -37.80
CA LEU A 119 -58.86 5.61 -38.22
C LEU A 119 -58.02 4.79 -37.26
N ASN A 120 -56.92 4.26 -37.78
CA ASN A 120 -55.87 3.57 -37.06
C ASN A 120 -54.48 4.06 -37.51
N VAL A 121 -53.65 4.44 -36.55
CA VAL A 121 -52.25 4.82 -36.74
C VAL A 121 -51.36 3.74 -36.13
N ALA A 122 -50.61 3.05 -36.98
CA ALA A 122 -49.57 2.12 -36.55
C ALA A 122 -48.22 2.85 -36.49
N LEU A 123 -47.52 2.72 -35.37
CA LEU A 123 -46.24 3.35 -35.09
C LEU A 123 -45.14 2.30 -35.03
N THR A 124 -44.05 2.50 -35.78
CA THR A 124 -42.86 1.64 -35.83
C THR A 124 -41.59 2.45 -35.61
N ARG A 125 -40.50 1.83 -35.14
CA ARG A 125 -39.18 2.49 -35.04
C ARG A 125 -38.26 1.99 -36.13
N ALA A 126 -37.67 2.90 -36.89
CA ALA A 126 -36.61 2.56 -37.82
C ALA A 126 -35.31 2.19 -37.05
N PRO A 127 -34.53 1.19 -37.49
CA PRO A 127 -33.24 0.89 -36.88
C PRO A 127 -32.28 2.08 -37.02
N ALA A 128 -31.63 2.49 -35.92
CA ALA A 128 -30.63 3.54 -35.98
C ALA A 128 -29.43 3.12 -36.86
N PRO A 129 -28.90 4.01 -37.73
CA PRO A 129 -27.72 3.71 -38.52
C PRO A 129 -26.49 3.48 -37.62
N PRO A 130 -25.52 2.64 -38.05
CA PRO A 130 -24.32 2.39 -37.28
C PRO A 130 -23.52 3.69 -37.09
N PRO A 131 -22.90 3.91 -35.90
CA PRO A 131 -22.18 5.14 -35.59
C PRO A 131 -21.00 5.35 -36.56
N THR A 132 -20.82 6.59 -37.00
CA THR A 132 -19.75 6.98 -37.93
C THR A 132 -18.37 6.77 -37.30
N ARG A 133 -17.32 6.62 -38.13
CA ARG A 133 -15.94 6.49 -37.62
C ARG A 133 -15.52 7.66 -36.74
N GLU A 134 -15.99 8.86 -37.04
CA GLU A 134 -15.76 10.07 -36.24
C GLU A 134 -16.46 9.99 -34.89
N ALA A 135 -17.74 9.59 -34.84
CA ALA A 135 -18.45 9.38 -33.59
C ALA A 135 -17.77 8.30 -32.72
N GLN A 136 -17.32 7.22 -33.34
CA GLN A 136 -16.55 6.17 -32.64
C GLN A 136 -15.19 6.68 -32.12
N ALA A 137 -14.51 7.56 -32.86
CA ALA A 137 -13.25 8.16 -32.43
C ALA A 137 -13.46 9.16 -31.28
N ALA A 138 -14.52 9.98 -31.36
CA ALA A 138 -14.92 10.89 -30.29
C ALA A 138 -15.30 10.12 -29.02
N ASP A 139 -16.07 9.03 -29.15
CA ASP A 139 -16.41 8.15 -28.03
C ASP A 139 -15.15 7.53 -27.38
N ARG A 140 -14.20 7.05 -28.19
CA ARG A 140 -12.91 6.55 -27.66
C ARG A 140 -12.13 7.64 -26.93
N ALA A 141 -12.06 8.85 -27.49
CA ALA A 141 -11.39 9.98 -26.85
C ALA A 141 -12.07 10.39 -25.52
N ALA A 142 -13.41 10.42 -25.50
CA ALA A 142 -14.17 10.72 -24.30
C ALA A 142 -13.98 9.66 -23.20
N ARG A 143 -14.00 8.36 -23.57
CA ARG A 143 -13.71 7.26 -22.66
C ARG A 143 -12.31 7.35 -22.08
N ARG A 144 -11.28 7.58 -22.91
CA ARG A 144 -9.90 7.76 -22.44
C ARG A 144 -9.77 8.92 -21.45
N ARG A 145 -10.42 10.05 -21.74
CA ARG A 145 -10.43 11.20 -20.83
C ARG A 145 -11.10 10.87 -19.49
N LEU A 146 -12.20 10.12 -19.50
CA LEU A 146 -12.87 9.65 -18.29
C LEU A 146 -11.98 8.71 -17.48
N ASP A 147 -11.34 7.74 -18.14
CA ASP A 147 -10.44 6.78 -17.52
C ASP A 147 -9.19 7.48 -16.94
N TYR A 148 -8.65 8.50 -17.61
CA TYR A 148 -7.58 9.34 -17.06
C TYR A 148 -8.02 10.03 -15.76
N PHE A 149 -9.19 10.69 -15.75
CA PHE A 149 -9.71 11.33 -14.53
C PHE A 149 -10.01 10.34 -13.42
N ARG A 150 -10.43 9.12 -13.77
CA ARG A 150 -10.61 8.03 -12.81
C ARG A 150 -9.27 7.60 -12.21
N ALA A 151 -8.22 7.45 -13.02
CA ALA A 151 -6.88 7.14 -12.52
C ALA A 151 -6.36 8.25 -11.59
N LEU A 152 -6.57 9.51 -11.96
CA LEU A 152 -6.22 10.66 -11.12
C LEU A 152 -6.99 10.65 -9.79
N ALA A 153 -8.30 10.39 -9.81
CA ALA A 153 -9.11 10.29 -8.60
C ALA A 153 -8.66 9.12 -7.70
N LEU A 154 -8.27 7.98 -8.28
CA LEU A 154 -7.71 6.86 -7.53
C LEU A 154 -6.37 7.22 -6.90
N MET A 155 -5.49 7.94 -7.62
CA MET A 155 -4.24 8.46 -7.09
C MET A 155 -4.46 9.36 -5.87
N GLU A 156 -5.37 10.33 -5.98
CA GLU A 156 -5.72 11.24 -4.89
C GLU A 156 -6.41 10.54 -3.71
N GLY A 157 -7.15 9.46 -3.98
CA GLY A 157 -7.76 8.61 -2.97
C GLY A 157 -6.78 7.65 -2.26
N GLY A 158 -5.53 7.54 -2.73
CA GLY A 158 -4.52 6.61 -2.20
C GLY A 158 -4.57 5.20 -2.81
N ASP A 159 -5.51 4.93 -3.72
CA ASP A 159 -5.64 3.66 -4.44
C ASP A 159 -4.67 3.60 -5.64
N VAL A 160 -3.37 3.69 -5.34
CA VAL A 160 -2.30 3.86 -6.35
C VAL A 160 -2.15 2.64 -7.25
N ARG A 161 -2.34 1.41 -6.75
CA ARG A 161 -2.23 0.19 -7.58
C ARG A 161 -3.36 0.07 -8.62
N PRO A 162 -4.64 0.24 -8.26
CA PRO A 162 -5.72 0.37 -9.25
C PRO A 162 -5.46 1.47 -10.27
N ALA A 163 -4.97 2.65 -9.83
CA ALA A 163 -4.62 3.74 -10.73
C ALA A 163 -3.54 3.32 -11.73
N ARG A 164 -2.45 2.69 -11.26
CA ARG A 164 -1.36 2.16 -12.09
C ARG A 164 -1.89 1.18 -13.14
N SER A 165 -2.77 0.25 -12.77
CA SER A 165 -3.34 -0.71 -13.72
C SER A 165 -4.10 0.01 -14.84
N LEU A 166 -4.97 0.96 -14.46
CA LEU A 166 -5.77 1.73 -15.42
C LEU A 166 -4.89 2.58 -16.35
N LEU A 167 -3.82 3.18 -15.83
CA LEU A 167 -2.85 3.95 -16.61
C LEU A 167 -2.08 3.09 -17.61
N ARG A 168 -1.72 1.86 -17.23
CA ARG A 168 -1.08 0.91 -18.15
C ARG A 168 -2.04 0.49 -19.27
N ASP A 169 -3.32 0.28 -18.97
CA ASP A 169 -4.34 -0.02 -19.97
C ASP A 169 -4.58 1.15 -20.93
N LEU A 170 -4.53 2.39 -20.42
CA LEU A 170 -4.59 3.60 -21.24
C LEU A 170 -3.39 3.71 -22.19
N LEU A 171 -2.17 3.54 -21.66
CA LEU A 171 -0.94 3.63 -22.43
C LEU A 171 -0.74 2.47 -23.41
N ALA A 172 -1.35 1.30 -23.15
CA ALA A 172 -1.40 0.21 -24.12
C ALA A 172 -2.24 0.57 -25.36
N GLN A 173 -3.26 1.41 -25.19
CA GLN A 173 -4.11 1.90 -26.29
C GLN A 173 -3.50 3.12 -27.00
N ASP A 174 -2.82 3.99 -26.24
CA ASP A 174 -2.17 5.20 -26.76
C ASP A 174 -0.81 5.44 -26.11
N PRO A 175 0.27 4.85 -26.66
CA PRO A 175 1.61 4.97 -26.07
C PRO A 175 2.20 6.39 -26.08
N LYS A 176 1.56 7.36 -26.76
CA LYS A 176 2.05 8.74 -26.89
C LYS A 176 1.28 9.74 -26.03
N ASP A 177 0.44 9.27 -25.10
CA ASP A 177 -0.27 10.14 -24.17
C ASP A 177 0.64 10.60 -23.02
N ALA A 178 1.24 11.78 -23.18
CA ALA A 178 2.15 12.39 -22.21
C ALA A 178 1.52 12.55 -20.81
N GLN A 179 0.22 12.86 -20.72
CA GLN A 179 -0.45 13.07 -19.42
C GLN A 179 -0.57 11.75 -18.66
N SER A 180 -1.00 10.69 -19.34
CA SER A 180 -1.08 9.36 -18.75
C SER A 180 0.31 8.80 -18.39
N THR A 181 1.34 9.08 -19.21
CA THR A 181 2.73 8.68 -18.89
C THR A 181 3.26 9.40 -17.65
N ALA A 182 3.06 10.71 -17.55
CA ALA A 182 3.45 11.49 -16.37
C ALA A 182 2.72 11.03 -15.10
N LEU A 183 1.42 10.71 -15.21
CA LEU A 183 0.65 10.19 -14.08
C LEU A 183 1.06 8.77 -13.69
N LEU A 184 1.48 7.94 -14.65
CA LEU A 184 2.08 6.63 -14.37
C LEU A 184 3.41 6.78 -13.62
N ALA A 185 4.25 7.75 -14.00
CA ALA A 185 5.51 8.02 -13.30
C ALA A 185 5.28 8.34 -11.81
N GLN A 186 4.32 9.23 -11.53
CA GLN A 186 3.90 9.56 -10.16
C GLN A 186 3.30 8.36 -9.42
N ALA A 187 2.54 7.50 -10.12
CA ALA A 187 1.99 6.29 -9.53
C ALA A 187 3.11 5.30 -9.12
N GLU A 188 4.09 5.08 -10.00
CA GLU A 188 5.25 4.25 -9.69
C GLU A 188 6.10 4.85 -8.56
N GLU A 189 6.25 6.19 -8.52
CA GLU A 189 6.94 6.90 -7.43
C GLU A 189 6.24 6.70 -6.07
N ARG A 190 4.93 6.91 -6.01
CA ARG A 190 4.14 6.69 -4.77
C ARG A 190 4.14 5.23 -4.31
N LEU A 191 4.34 4.28 -5.22
CA LEU A 191 4.54 2.87 -4.89
C LEU A 191 5.99 2.58 -4.44
N GLY A 192 6.91 3.54 -4.50
CA GLY A 192 8.33 3.32 -4.22
C GLY A 192 9.08 2.59 -5.33
N ARG A 193 8.47 2.45 -6.52
CA ARG A 193 9.05 1.84 -7.72
C ARG A 193 9.87 2.88 -8.49
N TRP A 194 10.86 3.44 -7.81
CA TRP A 194 11.58 4.63 -8.27
C TRP A 194 12.27 4.45 -9.64
N ARG A 195 12.77 3.25 -9.97
CA ARG A 195 13.38 2.99 -11.29
C ARG A 195 12.35 2.97 -12.43
N ASP A 196 11.19 2.37 -12.19
CA ASP A 196 10.07 2.39 -13.14
C ASP A 196 9.52 3.82 -13.29
N ALA A 197 9.46 4.58 -12.18
CA ALA A 197 9.08 5.99 -12.18
C ALA A 197 10.06 6.83 -13.01
N ILE A 198 11.37 6.67 -12.86
CA ILE A 198 12.38 7.36 -13.69
C ILE A 198 12.17 7.03 -15.17
N MET A 199 11.92 5.77 -15.53
CA MET A 199 11.67 5.40 -16.93
C MET A 199 10.40 6.06 -17.49
N ALA A 200 9.34 6.13 -16.68
CA ALA A 200 8.13 6.81 -17.07
C ALA A 200 8.34 8.34 -17.16
N TYR A 201 9.11 8.93 -16.25
CA TYR A 201 9.51 10.35 -16.33
C TYR A 201 10.35 10.63 -17.58
N ASP A 202 11.29 9.76 -17.94
CA ASP A 202 12.07 9.87 -19.18
C ASP A 202 11.16 9.87 -20.40
N THR A 203 10.22 8.92 -20.46
CA THR A 203 9.26 8.82 -21.56
C THR A 203 8.34 10.05 -21.62
N ALA A 204 7.88 10.55 -20.47
CA ALA A 204 7.06 11.75 -20.42
C ALA A 204 7.85 12.99 -20.89
N LEU A 205 9.11 13.12 -20.51
CA LEU A 205 10.00 14.22 -20.95
C LEU A 205 10.37 14.12 -22.44
N GLU A 206 10.39 12.92 -23.03
CA GLU A 206 10.52 12.77 -24.50
C GLU A 206 9.28 13.30 -25.24
N LEU A 207 8.08 13.12 -24.67
CA LEU A 207 6.81 13.58 -25.26
C LEU A 207 6.54 15.06 -25.00
N THR A 208 6.93 15.57 -23.84
CA THR A 208 6.84 16.98 -23.44
C THR A 208 8.20 17.46 -22.92
N PRO A 209 9.12 17.81 -23.83
CA PRO A 209 10.41 18.37 -23.45
C PRO A 209 10.23 19.63 -22.60
N ASP A 210 11.13 19.82 -21.63
CA ASP A 210 11.21 21.02 -20.77
C ASP A 210 10.03 21.27 -19.81
N GLU A 211 9.18 20.26 -19.56
CA GLU A 211 8.14 20.35 -18.52
C GLU A 211 8.79 20.42 -17.12
N PRO A 212 8.78 21.58 -16.42
CA PRO A 212 9.61 21.79 -15.23
C PRO A 212 9.25 20.87 -14.06
N SER A 213 7.96 20.53 -13.94
CA SER A 213 7.44 19.65 -12.89
C SER A 213 8.03 18.24 -12.99
N LEU A 214 8.15 17.70 -14.21
CA LEU A 214 8.72 16.37 -14.46
C LEU A 214 10.23 16.35 -14.29
N VAL A 215 10.92 17.41 -14.71
CA VAL A 215 12.37 17.57 -14.49
C VAL A 215 12.68 17.58 -12.99
N GLN A 216 11.92 18.35 -12.21
CA GLN A 216 12.10 18.46 -10.77
C GLN A 216 11.81 17.11 -10.06
N ALA A 217 10.69 16.46 -10.39
CA ALA A 217 10.32 15.18 -9.78
C ALA A 217 11.38 14.09 -10.07
N LYS A 218 11.84 13.99 -11.32
CA LYS A 218 12.92 13.06 -11.70
C LYS A 218 14.23 13.37 -10.95
N ALA A 219 14.60 14.65 -10.85
CA ALA A 219 15.84 15.06 -10.18
C ALA A 219 15.82 14.73 -8.68
N LEU A 220 14.71 14.98 -8.00
CA LEU A 220 14.51 14.61 -6.60
C LEU A 220 14.63 13.10 -6.42
N LEU A 221 13.95 12.33 -7.26
CA LEU A 221 13.94 10.87 -7.16
C LEU A 221 15.33 10.26 -7.42
N LEU A 222 16.09 10.82 -8.37
CA LEU A 222 17.49 10.44 -8.61
C LEU A 222 18.39 10.78 -7.44
N HIS A 223 18.18 11.94 -6.81
CA HIS A 223 18.96 12.37 -5.66
C HIS A 223 18.71 11.50 -4.43
N GLU A 224 17.45 11.15 -4.15
CA GLU A 224 17.07 10.27 -3.03
C GLU A 224 17.64 8.85 -3.17
N ASN A 225 17.77 8.38 -4.41
CA ASN A 225 18.22 7.02 -4.75
C ASN A 225 19.63 6.99 -5.35
N SER A 226 20.42 8.06 -5.16
CA SER A 226 21.77 8.15 -5.71
C SER A 226 22.71 7.14 -5.05
N ASP A 227 23.84 6.91 -5.72
CA ASP A 227 24.96 6.22 -5.11
C ASP A 227 25.34 6.94 -3.81
N ARG A 228 25.72 6.13 -2.82
CA ARG A 228 26.09 6.66 -1.52
C ARG A 228 27.15 5.85 -0.85
N SER A 229 28.02 6.54 -0.13
CA SER A 229 28.99 5.97 0.78
C SER A 229 28.68 6.41 2.21
N ARG A 230 28.97 5.53 3.16
CA ARG A 230 28.71 5.72 4.57
C ARG A 230 29.92 5.26 5.38
N LEU A 231 30.36 6.11 6.31
CA LEU A 231 31.37 5.79 7.31
C LEU A 231 30.73 5.85 8.70
N ASP A 232 30.79 4.75 9.45
CA ASP A 232 30.42 4.69 10.86
C ASP A 232 31.67 4.47 11.71
N LEU A 233 31.82 5.27 12.77
CA LEU A 233 32.84 5.12 13.80
C LEU A 233 32.15 4.97 15.15
N ASP A 234 32.29 3.81 15.79
CA ASP A 234 31.67 3.51 17.09
C ASP A 234 32.70 3.13 18.15
N TRP A 235 32.42 3.57 19.37
CA TRP A 235 33.09 3.15 20.59
C TRP A 235 32.09 2.47 21.49
N GLN A 236 32.39 1.24 21.92
CA GLN A 236 31.57 0.48 22.84
C GLN A 236 32.39 0.08 24.06
N LYS A 237 31.84 0.31 25.24
CA LYS A 237 32.43 -0.13 26.51
C LYS A 237 31.44 -1.01 27.24
N VAL A 238 31.78 -2.28 27.38
CA VAL A 238 31.04 -3.24 28.20
C VAL A 238 31.66 -3.22 29.59
N ARG A 239 30.88 -2.88 30.61
CA ARG A 239 31.37 -2.84 31.98
C ARG A 239 31.91 -4.21 32.38
N ASN A 240 33.12 -4.26 32.95
CA ASN A 240 33.78 -5.48 33.43
C ASN A 240 33.97 -6.57 32.36
N ALA A 241 34.01 -6.21 31.07
CA ALA A 241 34.30 -7.14 29.99
C ALA A 241 35.31 -6.53 29.02
N ASP A 242 34.83 -5.92 27.93
CA ASP A 242 35.68 -5.49 26.82
C ASP A 242 35.40 -4.06 26.35
N MET A 243 36.40 -3.46 25.71
CA MET A 243 36.26 -2.22 24.93
C MET A 243 36.37 -2.57 23.45
N GLN A 244 35.47 -2.00 22.63
CA GLN A 244 35.49 -2.16 21.18
C GLN A 244 35.54 -0.80 20.48
N ARG A 245 36.36 -0.70 19.43
CA ARG A 245 36.33 0.40 18.46
C ARG A 245 35.99 -0.17 17.09
N ILE A 246 34.94 0.33 16.47
CA ILE A 246 34.39 -0.22 15.24
C ILE A 246 34.41 0.86 14.18
N ALA A 247 35.08 0.61 13.07
CA ALA A 247 35.00 1.42 11.87
C ALA A 247 34.29 0.60 10.79
N ARG A 248 33.21 1.12 10.21
CA ARG A 248 32.51 0.51 9.08
C ARG A 248 32.45 1.48 7.93
N PHE A 249 32.93 1.05 6.77
CA PHE A 249 32.77 1.78 5.52
C PHE A 249 31.86 0.95 4.61
N SER A 250 30.77 1.53 4.14
CA SER A 250 29.78 0.83 3.34
C SER A 250 29.28 1.71 2.21
N GLY A 251 28.74 1.11 1.16
CA GLY A 251 28.15 1.87 0.08
C GLY A 251 27.11 1.09 -0.71
N VAL A 252 26.38 1.84 -1.52
CA VAL A 252 25.43 1.34 -2.51
C VAL A 252 25.82 1.97 -3.85
N GLN A 253 25.90 1.12 -4.87
CA GLN A 253 26.17 1.51 -6.25
C GLN A 253 25.10 0.92 -7.16
N GLU A 254 24.44 1.74 -7.94
CA GLU A 254 23.40 1.30 -8.85
C GLU A 254 24.01 0.64 -10.10
N LEU A 255 23.60 -0.60 -10.38
CA LEU A 255 24.03 -1.40 -11.52
C LEU A 255 22.88 -1.56 -12.51
N GLY A 256 22.70 -0.56 -13.36
CA GLY A 256 21.65 -0.55 -14.38
C GLY A 256 20.27 -0.25 -13.79
N ARG A 257 19.23 -0.96 -14.26
CA ARG A 257 17.82 -0.58 -14.03
C ARG A 257 17.07 -1.37 -12.97
N SER A 258 17.69 -2.37 -12.35
CA SER A 258 17.01 -3.22 -11.37
C SER A 258 17.97 -3.89 -10.39
N THR A 259 19.26 -3.60 -10.48
CA THR A 259 20.26 -4.22 -9.61
C THR A 259 21.08 -3.13 -8.95
N ALA A 260 21.34 -3.29 -7.66
CA ALA A 260 22.31 -2.49 -6.93
C ALA A 260 23.40 -3.41 -6.38
N PHE A 261 24.61 -2.92 -6.32
CA PHE A 261 25.72 -3.52 -5.59
C PHE A 261 25.86 -2.82 -4.24
N THR A 262 25.79 -3.60 -3.17
CA THR A 262 26.04 -3.11 -1.81
C THR A 262 27.31 -3.73 -1.26
N TRP A 263 28.03 -2.98 -0.47
CA TRP A 263 29.25 -3.47 0.15
C TRP A 263 29.45 -2.84 1.53
N SER A 264 30.12 -3.56 2.42
CA SER A 264 30.39 -3.15 3.79
C SER A 264 31.70 -3.78 4.28
N LEU A 265 32.68 -2.95 4.59
CA LEU A 265 33.94 -3.32 5.20
C LEU A 265 33.91 -2.84 6.66
N GLU A 266 33.97 -3.77 7.59
CA GLU A 266 34.08 -3.48 9.02
C GLU A 266 35.47 -3.87 9.52
N ARG A 267 36.10 -2.96 10.28
CA ARG A 267 37.26 -3.24 11.13
C ARG A 267 36.87 -2.98 12.57
N ARG A 268 37.11 -3.98 13.41
CA ARG A 268 36.79 -3.96 14.84
C ARG A 268 38.04 -4.24 15.65
N GLU A 269 38.44 -3.27 16.45
CA GLU A 269 39.51 -3.41 17.44
C GLU A 269 38.87 -3.77 18.78
N VAL A 270 39.40 -4.80 19.43
CA VAL A 270 38.91 -5.27 20.73
C VAL A 270 40.06 -5.32 21.72
N ASP A 271 39.77 -4.84 22.91
CA ASP A 271 40.66 -4.81 24.06
C ASP A 271 39.95 -5.50 25.23
N VAL A 272 40.50 -6.63 25.68
CA VAL A 272 39.96 -7.45 26.77
C VAL A 272 41.08 -8.19 27.51
N ASP A 273 41.03 -8.17 28.84
CA ASP A 273 42.07 -8.74 29.69
C ASP A 273 42.05 -10.29 29.72
N SER A 274 40.91 -10.90 29.38
CA SER A 274 40.76 -12.36 29.38
C SER A 274 39.67 -12.79 28.39
N ALA A 275 40.09 -13.35 27.26
CA ALA A 275 39.24 -14.02 26.28
C ALA A 275 39.52 -15.52 26.26
N ARG A 276 38.47 -16.33 26.14
CA ARG A 276 38.60 -17.77 25.95
C ARG A 276 38.98 -18.09 24.51
N ARG A 277 40.06 -18.85 24.35
CA ARG A 277 40.54 -19.34 23.06
C ARG A 277 39.82 -20.63 22.67
N ALA A 278 39.86 -20.97 21.39
CA ALA A 278 39.28 -22.19 20.84
C ALA A 278 39.83 -23.49 21.45
N ASP A 279 40.99 -23.44 22.10
CA ASP A 279 41.61 -24.56 22.84
C ASP A 279 41.32 -24.56 24.35
N GLY A 280 40.56 -23.58 24.83
CA GLY A 280 40.14 -23.42 26.22
C GLY A 280 41.05 -22.55 27.09
N ARG A 281 42.20 -22.08 26.58
CA ARG A 281 43.06 -21.13 27.31
C ARG A 281 42.35 -19.79 27.51
N LEU A 282 42.60 -19.14 28.64
CA LEU A 282 42.19 -17.76 28.90
C LEU A 282 43.41 -16.86 28.71
N GLU A 283 43.32 -15.93 27.77
CA GLU A 283 44.41 -15.03 27.44
C GLU A 283 43.88 -13.64 27.13
N PRO A 284 44.62 -12.57 27.45
CA PRO A 284 44.27 -11.24 27.00
C PRO A 284 44.25 -11.18 25.48
N PHE A 285 43.34 -10.38 24.93
CA PHE A 285 43.26 -10.11 23.51
C PHE A 285 43.24 -8.62 23.25
N HIS A 286 44.30 -8.14 22.58
CA HIS A 286 44.42 -6.78 22.09
C HIS A 286 44.69 -6.86 20.59
N GLY A 287 43.68 -6.63 19.77
CA GLY A 287 43.84 -6.79 18.33
C GLY A 287 42.63 -6.40 17.51
N ALA A 288 42.82 -6.44 16.18
CA ALA A 288 41.81 -6.08 15.21
C ALA A 288 41.29 -7.31 14.45
N ARG A 289 40.02 -7.25 14.05
CA ARG A 289 39.39 -8.17 13.11
C ARG A 289 38.65 -7.39 12.04
N SER A 290 38.61 -7.97 10.86
CA SER A 290 37.91 -7.38 9.73
C SER A 290 36.93 -8.36 9.12
N ARG A 291 35.82 -7.84 8.61
CA ARG A 291 34.89 -8.59 7.79
C ARG A 291 34.42 -7.72 6.61
N LEU A 292 34.17 -8.38 5.50
CA LEU A 292 33.60 -7.82 4.28
C LEU A 292 32.26 -8.51 4.01
N GLU A 293 31.29 -7.70 3.64
CA GLU A 293 30.05 -8.14 3.01
C GLU A 293 29.96 -7.43 1.65
N ALA A 294 29.65 -8.19 0.61
CA ALA A 294 29.40 -7.67 -0.72
C ALA A 294 28.17 -8.37 -1.28
N ALA A 295 27.18 -7.64 -1.75
CA ALA A 295 25.93 -8.22 -2.19
C ALA A 295 25.39 -7.58 -3.46
N LEU A 296 24.71 -8.40 -4.27
CA LEU A 296 23.87 -7.95 -5.37
C LEU A 296 22.43 -7.95 -4.88
N VAL A 297 21.79 -6.80 -4.99
CA VAL A 297 20.39 -6.58 -4.65
C VAL A 297 19.63 -6.41 -5.96
N HIS A 298 18.74 -7.35 -6.27
CA HIS A 298 17.90 -7.29 -7.46
C HIS A 298 16.46 -6.97 -7.06
N ASP A 299 15.93 -5.89 -7.61
CA ASP A 299 14.54 -5.47 -7.45
C ASP A 299 13.71 -6.04 -8.61
N TRP A 300 12.68 -6.80 -8.25
CA TRP A 300 11.73 -7.43 -9.17
C TRP A 300 10.50 -6.55 -9.38
N PRO A 301 9.64 -6.87 -10.37
CA PRO A 301 8.30 -6.28 -10.45
C PRO A 301 7.54 -6.42 -9.12
N GLU A 302 6.69 -5.44 -8.79
CA GLU A 302 5.92 -5.38 -7.53
C GLU A 302 6.72 -5.17 -6.24
N LEU A 303 7.93 -4.59 -6.33
CA LEU A 303 8.78 -4.22 -5.18
C LEU A 303 9.34 -5.42 -4.39
N GLU A 304 9.27 -6.62 -4.94
CA GLU A 304 10.01 -7.75 -4.37
C GLU A 304 11.51 -7.55 -4.56
N ARG A 305 12.31 -8.06 -3.63
CA ARG A 305 13.77 -7.86 -3.65
C ARG A 305 14.49 -9.14 -3.30
N SER A 306 15.46 -9.53 -4.13
CA SER A 306 16.39 -10.61 -3.84
C SER A 306 17.77 -10.05 -3.54
N THR A 307 18.40 -10.57 -2.50
CA THR A 307 19.78 -10.22 -2.14
C THR A 307 20.63 -11.48 -2.16
N LEU A 308 21.68 -11.47 -2.97
CA LEU A 308 22.73 -12.48 -2.97
C LEU A 308 23.98 -11.85 -2.35
N ALA A 309 24.42 -12.36 -1.21
CA ALA A 309 25.54 -11.83 -0.46
C ALA A 309 26.72 -12.81 -0.41
N LEU A 310 27.93 -12.26 -0.48
CA LEU A 310 29.19 -12.90 -0.15
C LEU A 310 29.72 -12.30 1.13
N HIS A 311 30.16 -13.16 2.04
CA HIS A 311 30.73 -12.76 3.31
C HIS A 311 32.15 -13.27 3.42
N ALA A 312 33.06 -12.43 3.89
CA ALA A 312 34.45 -12.79 4.06
C ALA A 312 35.04 -12.21 5.35
N ALA A 313 35.85 -12.99 6.03
CA ALA A 313 36.71 -12.58 7.14
C ALA A 313 37.93 -13.49 7.17
N PRO A 314 39.00 -13.16 7.91
CA PRO A 314 40.13 -14.08 8.08
C PRO A 314 39.64 -15.47 8.55
N ARG A 315 39.92 -16.51 7.74
CA ARG A 315 39.53 -17.92 7.98
C ARG A 315 38.03 -18.23 7.86
N THR A 316 37.23 -17.31 7.34
CA THR A 316 35.80 -17.51 7.17
C THR A 316 35.36 -16.94 5.82
N LEU A 317 34.77 -17.80 4.99
CA LEU A 317 34.05 -17.41 3.77
C LEU A 317 32.64 -17.97 3.87
N GLY A 318 31.69 -17.18 3.40
CA GLY A 318 30.28 -17.49 3.47
C GLY A 318 29.50 -16.85 2.34
N ALA A 319 28.26 -17.29 2.20
CA ALA A 319 27.33 -16.73 1.24
C ALA A 319 25.92 -16.73 1.84
N GLY A 320 25.09 -15.80 1.40
CA GLY A 320 23.72 -15.70 1.85
C GLY A 320 22.78 -15.37 0.70
N TYR A 321 21.54 -15.80 0.85
CA TYR A 321 20.45 -15.40 -0.01
C TYR A 321 19.25 -15.01 0.85
N SER A 322 18.62 -13.89 0.51
CA SER A 322 17.33 -13.53 1.07
C SER A 322 16.40 -12.98 0.01
N HIS A 323 15.11 -13.23 0.18
CA HIS A 323 14.06 -12.66 -0.64
C HIS A 323 13.08 -11.88 0.25
N LEU A 324 12.69 -10.71 -0.21
CA LEU A 324 11.70 -9.82 0.39
C LEU A 324 10.47 -9.78 -0.51
N TRP A 325 9.34 -10.23 0.01
CA TRP A 325 8.02 -10.03 -0.58
C TRP A 325 7.40 -8.77 0.01
N ARG A 326 6.80 -7.93 -0.84
CA ARG A 326 6.16 -6.68 -0.43
C ARG A 326 4.70 -6.66 -0.83
N GLY A 327 3.81 -6.60 0.16
CA GLY A 327 2.39 -6.33 0.00
C GLY A 327 2.08 -4.83 0.11
N ASP A 328 0.81 -4.49 0.29
CA ASP A 328 0.36 -3.10 0.41
C ASP A 328 0.71 -2.48 1.76
N GLN A 329 0.57 -3.27 2.82
CA GLN A 329 0.81 -2.85 4.20
C GLN A 329 1.79 -3.75 4.94
N SER A 330 2.31 -4.79 4.26
CA SER A 330 3.18 -5.77 4.88
C SER A 330 4.41 -6.09 4.04
N GLU A 331 5.47 -6.49 4.71
CA GLU A 331 6.72 -6.94 4.13
C GLU A 331 7.12 -8.25 4.79
N THR A 332 7.51 -9.25 4.00
CA THR A 332 8.03 -10.52 4.52
C THR A 332 9.39 -10.77 3.93
N ARG A 333 10.40 -11.01 4.77
CA ARG A 333 11.74 -11.38 4.34
C ARG A 333 12.07 -12.77 4.84
N ALA A 334 12.51 -13.66 3.96
CA ALA A 334 13.08 -14.94 4.38
C ALA A 334 14.40 -15.17 3.69
N GLY A 335 15.29 -15.91 4.34
CA GLY A 335 16.60 -16.17 3.78
C GLY A 335 17.42 -17.13 4.59
N PHE A 336 18.57 -17.46 4.03
CA PHE A 336 19.60 -18.23 4.70
C PHE A 336 20.96 -17.57 4.51
N ALA A 337 21.84 -17.78 5.48
CA ALA A 337 23.24 -17.45 5.40
C ALA A 337 24.05 -18.70 5.79
N TRP A 338 25.07 -19.01 5.00
CA TRP A 338 25.99 -20.09 5.26
C TRP A 338 27.37 -19.50 5.57
N SER A 339 27.96 -19.93 6.69
CA SER A 339 29.29 -19.56 7.15
C SER A 339 29.51 -18.03 7.19
N GLU A 340 28.49 -17.29 7.59
CA GLU A 340 28.55 -15.83 7.80
C GLU A 340 29.51 -15.51 8.95
N PRO A 341 30.54 -14.65 8.77
CA PRO A 341 31.40 -14.20 9.85
C PRO A 341 30.59 -13.56 11.00
N SER A 342 30.71 -14.13 12.19
CA SER A 342 29.88 -13.74 13.34
C SER A 342 30.71 -13.16 14.48
N PHE A 343 30.39 -11.91 14.82
CA PHE A 343 30.93 -11.19 15.99
C PHE A 343 29.88 -11.07 17.12
N ALA A 344 28.94 -12.03 17.18
CA ALA A 344 27.94 -12.11 18.26
C ALA A 344 28.59 -12.38 19.63
N PHE A 345 29.69 -13.14 19.63
CA PHE A 345 30.46 -13.50 20.82
C PHE A 345 31.88 -12.95 20.72
N LEU A 346 32.51 -12.71 21.88
CA LEU A 346 33.90 -12.30 21.95
C LEU A 346 34.82 -13.37 21.34
N GLU A 347 34.54 -14.64 21.64
CA GLU A 347 35.26 -15.80 21.10
C GLU A 347 35.17 -15.86 19.56
N GLY A 348 34.05 -15.43 18.98
CA GLY A 348 33.88 -15.31 17.53
C GLY A 348 34.76 -14.21 16.93
N ILE A 349 34.96 -13.11 17.65
CA ILE A 349 35.92 -12.08 17.22
C ILE A 349 37.34 -12.65 17.30
N VAL A 350 37.72 -13.26 18.42
CA VAL A 350 39.10 -13.72 18.66
C VAL A 350 39.50 -14.87 17.73
N ASP A 351 38.67 -15.90 17.55
CA ASP A 351 39.05 -17.15 16.87
C ASP A 351 38.26 -17.46 15.58
N GLY A 352 37.69 -16.43 14.93
CA GLY A 352 37.09 -16.57 13.60
C GLY A 352 35.71 -17.23 13.64
N GLY A 353 34.78 -16.56 14.31
CA GLY A 353 33.39 -16.98 14.47
C GLY A 353 32.64 -17.01 13.16
N ARG A 354 31.79 -18.02 13.01
CA ARG A 354 30.90 -18.19 11.87
C ARG A 354 29.51 -18.59 12.33
N ARG A 355 28.51 -18.24 11.53
CA ARG A 355 27.12 -18.58 11.75
C ARG A 355 26.48 -19.08 10.45
N ASP A 356 25.80 -20.21 10.54
CA ASP A 356 24.77 -20.57 9.57
C ASP A 356 23.43 -20.12 10.14
N ARG A 357 22.58 -19.49 9.33
CA ARG A 357 21.29 -18.96 9.74
C ARG A 357 20.23 -19.30 8.72
N LEU A 358 19.06 -19.70 9.19
CA LEU A 358 17.80 -19.66 8.45
C LEU A 358 16.88 -18.68 9.19
N PHE A 359 16.19 -17.80 8.48
CA PHE A 359 15.31 -16.84 9.13
C PHE A 359 14.09 -16.47 8.29
N VAL A 360 13.07 -15.99 8.99
CA VAL A 360 11.90 -15.31 8.45
C VAL A 360 11.60 -14.09 9.32
N GLN A 361 11.25 -12.98 8.69
CA GLN A 361 10.83 -11.74 9.30
C GLN A 361 9.59 -11.24 8.57
N HIS A 362 8.64 -10.69 9.32
CA HIS A 362 7.39 -10.15 8.80
C HIS A 362 7.09 -8.84 9.51
N GLU A 363 6.81 -7.80 8.73
CA GLU A 363 6.38 -6.49 9.20
C GLU A 363 5.01 -6.20 8.63
N ASP A 364 4.12 -5.64 9.44
CA ASP A 364 2.74 -5.36 9.05
C ASP A 364 2.25 -4.06 9.69
N ARG A 365 1.75 -3.14 8.86
CA ARG A 365 1.06 -1.93 9.27
C ARG A 365 -0.42 -2.27 9.47
N LEU A 366 -0.75 -2.75 10.67
CA LEU A 366 -2.10 -3.14 11.07
C LEU A 366 -3.12 -1.98 10.98
N SER A 367 -2.66 -0.73 11.13
CA SER A 367 -3.44 0.50 10.92
C SER A 367 -2.51 1.72 10.80
N ASP A 368 -3.05 2.92 10.64
CA ASP A 368 -2.26 4.16 10.60
C ASP A 368 -1.50 4.49 11.89
N ARG A 369 -1.79 3.78 12.99
CA ARG A 369 -1.11 3.97 14.28
C ARG A 369 -0.44 2.70 14.81
N TRP A 370 -0.79 1.54 14.31
CA TRP A 370 -0.26 0.27 14.81
C TRP A 370 0.63 -0.38 13.77
N SER A 371 1.84 -0.73 14.18
CA SER A 371 2.75 -1.55 13.38
C SER A 371 3.23 -2.75 14.20
N LEU A 372 3.25 -3.91 13.55
CA LEU A 372 3.72 -5.19 14.07
C LEU A 372 4.98 -5.60 13.32
N SER A 373 5.97 -6.12 14.03
CA SER A 373 7.11 -6.83 13.46
C SER A 373 7.27 -8.16 14.19
N LEU A 374 7.51 -9.23 13.44
CA LEU A 374 7.71 -10.58 13.94
C LEU A 374 8.92 -11.19 13.23
N GLY A 375 9.76 -11.91 13.97
CA GLY A 375 10.93 -12.58 13.43
C GLY A 375 11.13 -13.93 14.08
N ALA A 376 11.56 -14.91 13.29
CA ALA A 376 12.00 -16.20 13.78
C ALA A 376 13.25 -16.64 13.03
N GLY A 377 14.13 -17.37 13.71
CA GLY A 377 15.34 -17.87 13.08
C GLY A 377 15.91 -19.10 13.77
N TYR A 378 16.75 -19.81 13.04
CA TYR A 378 17.56 -20.91 13.51
C TYR A 378 19.02 -20.62 13.20
N ASN A 379 19.88 -20.77 14.19
CA ASN A 379 21.30 -20.45 14.10
C ASN A 379 22.15 -21.65 14.48
N ARG A 380 23.20 -21.91 13.71
CA ARG A 380 24.30 -22.81 14.07
C ARG A 380 25.59 -22.00 14.10
N TYR A 381 26.26 -21.99 15.24
CA TYR A 381 27.47 -21.23 15.47
C TYR A 381 28.71 -22.13 15.50
N GLY A 382 29.81 -21.60 15.00
CA GLY A 382 31.11 -22.24 15.02
C GLY A 382 32.25 -21.24 15.13
N LEU A 383 33.46 -21.77 15.28
CA LEU A 383 34.74 -21.05 15.19
C LEU A 383 35.54 -21.58 14.00
N ALA A 384 36.68 -20.96 13.72
CA ALA A 384 37.62 -21.48 12.73
C ALA A 384 38.06 -22.90 13.14
N GLY A 385 37.87 -23.87 12.25
CA GLY A 385 38.20 -25.28 12.50
C GLY A 385 37.14 -26.11 13.24
N ALA A 386 36.08 -25.51 13.82
CA ALA A 386 35.00 -26.26 14.47
C ALA A 386 33.62 -25.62 14.18
N GLY A 387 32.76 -26.30 13.41
CA GLY A 387 31.61 -25.66 12.75
C GLY A 387 30.28 -25.71 13.47
N ASP A 388 30.17 -26.51 14.53
CA ASP A 388 28.90 -26.81 15.19
C ASP A 388 29.10 -26.86 16.70
N LEU A 389 29.41 -25.70 17.26
CA LEU A 389 29.71 -25.54 18.69
C LEU A 389 28.48 -25.11 19.49
N ALA A 390 27.48 -24.49 18.85
CA ALA A 390 26.21 -24.14 19.47
C ALA A 390 25.09 -24.03 18.44
N ARG A 391 23.86 -24.37 18.84
CA ARG A 391 22.64 -24.22 18.02
C ARG A 391 21.54 -23.52 18.81
N SER A 392 20.89 -22.54 18.21
CA SER A 392 19.82 -21.76 18.85
C SER A 392 18.65 -21.48 17.92
N ALA A 393 17.50 -21.20 18.51
CA ALA A 393 16.34 -20.63 17.83
C ALA A 393 16.08 -19.20 18.36
N THR A 394 15.88 -18.24 17.47
CA THR A 394 15.58 -16.84 17.82
C THR A 394 14.13 -16.52 17.56
N VAL A 395 13.52 -15.72 18.43
CA VAL A 395 12.19 -15.15 18.27
C VAL A 395 12.26 -13.66 18.59
N GLU A 396 11.86 -12.84 17.63
CA GLU A 396 11.84 -11.38 17.72
C GLU A 396 10.40 -10.91 17.52
N GLY A 397 9.99 -9.87 18.23
CA GLY A 397 8.66 -9.30 18.06
C GLY A 397 8.62 -7.85 18.51
N SER A 398 7.90 -6.99 17.80
CA SER A 398 7.61 -5.64 18.25
C SER A 398 6.19 -5.24 17.91
N LEU A 399 5.49 -4.64 18.86
CA LEU A 399 4.21 -4.00 18.64
C LEU A 399 4.36 -2.53 19.01
N ARG A 400 4.20 -1.65 18.03
CA ARG A 400 4.38 -0.20 18.17
C ARG A 400 3.07 0.53 17.95
N TYR A 401 2.81 1.51 18.80
CA TYR A 401 1.73 2.47 18.69
C TYR A 401 2.29 3.87 18.49
N THR A 402 1.93 4.51 17.38
CA THR A 402 2.25 5.90 17.08
C THR A 402 1.24 6.82 17.76
N LEU A 403 1.73 7.68 18.65
CA LEU A 403 0.92 8.59 19.48
C LEU A 403 0.39 9.77 18.66
N ASN A 404 1.24 10.36 17.82
CA ASN A 404 0.95 11.50 16.97
C ASN A 404 1.60 11.33 15.58
N GLN A 405 0.86 11.74 14.55
CA GLN A 405 1.28 11.66 13.15
C GLN A 405 1.81 13.00 12.61
N ALA A 406 1.77 14.05 13.43
CA ALA A 406 2.29 15.38 13.13
C ALA A 406 2.92 16.01 14.37
N GLY A 407 3.94 16.85 14.18
CA GLY A 407 4.82 17.34 15.26
C GLY A 407 5.89 16.29 15.63
N PRO A 408 6.48 16.35 16.84
CA PRO A 408 7.52 15.40 17.22
C PRO A 408 6.94 14.00 17.23
N LEU A 409 7.31 13.17 16.26
CA LEU A 409 6.78 11.83 16.08
C LEU A 409 7.10 11.01 17.33
N ALA A 410 6.06 10.69 18.10
CA ALA A 410 6.20 9.93 19.33
C ALA A 410 5.54 8.56 19.20
N SER A 411 6.20 7.53 19.72
CA SER A 411 5.65 6.18 19.73
C SER A 411 6.02 5.40 20.98
N VAL A 412 5.14 4.48 21.36
CA VAL A 412 5.39 3.49 22.40
C VAL A 412 5.51 2.13 21.73
N ALA A 413 6.51 1.35 22.11
CA ALA A 413 6.72 0.00 21.58
C ALA A 413 6.96 -1.00 22.69
N TYR A 414 6.29 -2.15 22.59
CA TYR A 414 6.67 -3.36 23.28
C TYR A 414 7.56 -4.20 22.36
N VAL A 415 8.69 -4.67 22.87
CA VAL A 415 9.69 -5.44 22.11
C VAL A 415 10.02 -6.73 22.85
N LEU A 416 10.07 -7.84 22.11
CA LEU A 416 10.55 -9.15 22.51
C LEU A 416 11.79 -9.49 21.68
N ASP A 417 12.88 -9.88 22.34
CA ASP A 417 14.10 -10.43 21.73
C ASP A 417 14.53 -11.66 22.53
N ALA A 418 14.33 -12.84 21.95
CA ALA A 418 14.59 -14.12 22.58
C ALA A 418 15.52 -14.99 21.73
N GLU A 419 16.40 -15.72 22.40
CA GLU A 419 17.26 -16.73 21.79
C GLU A 419 17.30 -17.95 22.72
N TYR A 420 16.86 -19.10 22.22
CA TYR A 420 16.79 -20.37 22.95
C TYR A 420 17.87 -21.30 22.43
N VAL A 421 18.86 -21.60 23.29
CA VAL A 421 19.99 -22.47 22.95
C VAL A 421 19.59 -23.93 23.22
N ALA A 422 19.54 -24.73 22.15
CA ALA A 422 19.15 -26.14 22.22
C ALA A 422 20.36 -27.09 22.32
N HIS A 423 21.51 -26.67 21.78
CA HIS A 423 22.75 -27.44 21.81
C HIS A 423 23.94 -26.51 22.06
N ARG A 424 24.89 -26.99 22.85
CA ARG A 424 26.16 -26.33 23.12
C ARG A 424 27.22 -27.39 23.38
N GLU A 425 28.32 -27.33 22.65
CA GLU A 425 29.42 -28.29 22.77
C GLU A 425 30.28 -27.94 23.98
N GLU A 426 30.63 -28.96 24.76
CA GLU A 426 31.64 -28.89 25.82
C GLU A 426 32.89 -29.65 25.37
N LYS A 427 34.06 -29.02 25.55
CA LYS A 427 35.37 -29.58 25.20
C LYS A 427 36.24 -29.67 26.44
N ARG A 428 37.25 -30.54 26.40
CA ARG A 428 38.30 -30.60 27.42
C ARG A 428 39.54 -29.90 26.90
N SER A 429 40.12 -29.00 27.70
CA SER A 429 41.39 -28.36 27.34
C SER A 429 42.51 -29.41 27.34
N ARG A 430 43.63 -29.15 26.66
CA ARG A 430 44.76 -30.09 26.67
C ARG A 430 45.41 -30.11 28.05
N ASP A 431 45.87 -31.29 28.45
CA ASP A 431 46.74 -31.44 29.61
C ASP A 431 48.00 -30.57 29.42
N ARG A 432 48.47 -29.96 30.51
CA ARG A 432 49.67 -29.13 30.52
C ARG A 432 50.63 -29.67 31.57
N GLN A 433 51.91 -29.37 31.43
CA GLN A 433 52.87 -29.59 32.51
C GLN A 433 53.11 -28.27 33.24
N ASP A 434 53.17 -28.31 34.56
CA ASP A 434 53.67 -27.19 35.35
C ASP A 434 55.20 -27.07 35.26
N ALA A 435 55.79 -26.06 35.90
CA ALA A 435 57.23 -25.83 35.92
C ALA A 435 58.02 -26.97 36.62
N ASP A 436 57.33 -27.77 37.43
CA ASP A 436 57.88 -28.88 38.21
C ASP A 436 57.68 -30.24 37.51
N GLY A 437 57.08 -30.25 36.31
CA GLY A 437 56.87 -31.44 35.48
C GLY A 437 55.59 -32.23 35.80
N ASN A 438 54.72 -31.75 36.69
CA ASN A 438 53.46 -32.40 37.00
C ASN A 438 52.42 -32.13 35.91
N THR A 439 51.65 -33.16 35.54
CA THR A 439 50.54 -33.03 34.59
C THR A 439 49.36 -32.34 35.25
N ILE A 440 49.06 -31.12 34.80
CA ILE A 440 47.80 -30.42 35.03
C ILE A 440 46.77 -30.97 34.05
N GLU A 441 45.81 -31.71 34.58
CA GLU A 441 44.69 -32.23 33.79
C GLU A 441 43.87 -31.10 33.14
N GLY A 442 43.53 -31.32 31.88
CA GLY A 442 42.66 -30.47 31.10
C GLY A 442 41.30 -30.30 31.77
N GLN A 443 40.87 -29.05 31.91
CA GLN A 443 39.56 -28.71 32.46
C GLN A 443 38.50 -28.67 31.34
N PRO A 444 37.24 -29.06 31.63
CA PRO A 444 36.13 -28.86 30.71
C PRO A 444 35.87 -27.36 30.48
N TYR A 445 35.49 -27.01 29.26
CA TYR A 445 35.15 -25.66 28.85
C TYR A 445 34.14 -25.64 27.72
N VAL A 446 33.46 -24.51 27.58
CA VAL A 446 32.53 -24.22 26.49
C VAL A 446 33.23 -23.27 25.50
N PRO A 447 33.50 -23.67 24.24
CA PRO A 447 34.18 -22.82 23.27
C PRO A 447 33.37 -21.58 22.86
N LEU A 448 32.04 -21.70 22.79
CA LEU A 448 31.14 -20.59 22.50
C LEU A 448 30.10 -20.48 23.63
N PRO A 449 30.13 -19.42 24.45
CA PRO A 449 29.26 -19.27 25.61
C PRO A 449 27.85 -18.80 25.21
N ALA A 450 27.24 -19.45 24.21
CA ALA A 450 25.85 -19.21 23.86
C ALA A 450 24.95 -19.54 25.06
N ALA A 451 24.04 -18.62 25.39
CA ALA A 451 23.13 -18.72 26.52
C ALA A 451 21.71 -18.39 26.07
N THR A 452 20.73 -19.04 26.71
CA THR A 452 19.32 -18.72 26.46
C THR A 452 18.96 -17.39 27.11
N ARG A 453 18.31 -16.50 26.36
CA ARG A 453 17.86 -15.17 26.78
C ARG A 453 16.44 -14.89 26.28
N GLU A 454 15.66 -14.12 27.04
CA GLU A 454 14.30 -13.74 26.66
C GLU A 454 13.99 -12.36 27.22
N VAL A 455 14.26 -11.33 26.40
CA VAL A 455 14.23 -9.93 26.80
C VAL A 455 12.93 -9.28 26.33
N HIS A 456 12.22 -8.70 27.28
CA HIS A 456 11.01 -7.90 27.07
C HIS A 456 11.34 -6.44 27.36
N ALA A 457 11.01 -5.52 26.46
CA ALA A 457 11.26 -4.10 26.67
C ALA A 457 10.03 -3.27 26.35
N LEU A 458 9.76 -2.28 27.19
CA LEU A 458 8.84 -1.18 26.89
C LEU A 458 9.67 0.06 26.57
N GLN A 459 9.39 0.69 25.44
CA GLN A 459 10.18 1.79 24.90
C GLN A 459 9.28 2.96 24.51
N LEU A 460 9.70 4.17 24.86
CA LEU A 460 9.18 5.43 24.34
C LEU A 460 10.21 5.98 23.36
N ASN A 461 9.78 6.37 22.17
CA ASN A 461 10.60 7.00 21.15
C ASN A 461 9.98 8.36 20.80
N VAL A 462 10.82 9.37 20.64
CA VAL A 462 10.44 10.71 20.19
C VAL A 462 11.48 11.16 19.17
N GLU A 463 11.05 11.58 18.00
CA GLU A 463 11.91 12.16 16.97
C GLU A 463 11.27 13.41 16.37
N ASP A 464 12.09 14.41 16.02
CA ASP A 464 11.63 15.63 15.36
C ASP A 464 12.80 16.37 14.71
N TYR A 465 12.48 17.48 14.05
CA TYR A 465 13.42 18.44 13.50
C TYR A 465 13.57 19.65 14.43
N LEU A 466 14.80 19.97 14.81
CA LEU A 466 15.10 21.26 15.48
C LEU A 466 15.12 22.41 14.46
N THR A 467 15.54 22.10 13.23
CA THR A 467 15.58 22.96 12.05
C THR A 467 15.43 22.08 10.82
N ASP A 468 15.26 22.65 9.63
CA ASP A 468 15.11 21.90 8.36
C ASP A 468 16.29 20.97 8.03
N TYR A 469 17.44 21.15 8.69
CA TYR A 469 18.68 20.40 8.46
C TYR A 469 19.25 19.77 9.74
N VAL A 470 18.53 19.82 10.87
CA VAL A 470 18.95 19.18 12.13
C VAL A 470 17.79 18.36 12.69
N ARG A 471 17.97 17.04 12.76
CA ARG A 471 17.01 16.10 13.34
C ARG A 471 17.54 15.51 14.65
N TYR A 472 16.64 15.25 15.59
CA TYR A 472 16.96 14.53 16.81
C TYR A 472 16.06 13.31 16.97
N ALA A 473 16.58 12.29 17.66
CA ALA A 473 15.77 11.18 18.14
C ALA A 473 16.21 10.78 19.54
N VAL A 474 15.24 10.57 20.42
CA VAL A 474 15.41 10.14 21.81
C VAL A 474 14.60 8.88 22.01
N GLN A 475 15.27 7.86 22.54
CA GLN A 475 14.65 6.63 22.97
C GLN A 475 14.94 6.41 24.45
N VAL A 476 13.91 6.10 25.22
CA VAL A 476 14.04 5.68 26.62
C VAL A 476 13.17 4.45 26.85
N GLY A 477 13.63 3.54 27.70
CA GLY A 477 12.87 2.33 27.96
C GLY A 477 13.38 1.54 29.15
N TYR A 478 12.63 0.49 29.46
CA TYR A 478 12.98 -0.46 30.50
C TYR A 478 12.93 -1.86 29.91
N ALA A 479 14.03 -2.61 30.08
CA ALA A 479 14.16 -3.98 29.61
C ALA A 479 14.19 -4.95 30.79
N TYR A 480 13.52 -6.07 30.64
CA TYR A 480 13.44 -7.18 31.60
C TYR A 480 13.75 -8.48 30.87
N ASP A 481 14.80 -9.17 31.29
CA ASP A 481 15.08 -10.53 30.83
C ASP A 481 14.50 -11.56 31.80
N ARG A 482 13.64 -12.45 31.30
CA ARG A 482 12.98 -13.50 32.11
C ARG A 482 13.97 -14.39 32.84
N ARG A 483 15.19 -14.56 32.32
CA ARG A 483 16.24 -15.41 32.91
C ARG A 483 17.42 -14.61 33.48
N GLY A 484 17.36 -13.29 33.40
CA GLY A 484 18.49 -12.41 33.66
C GLY A 484 18.15 -11.27 34.62
N ARG A 485 18.77 -10.12 34.37
CA ARG A 485 18.48 -8.89 35.11
C ARG A 485 17.55 -8.00 34.30
N SER A 486 17.11 -6.92 34.92
CA SER A 486 16.40 -5.84 34.26
C SER A 486 17.15 -4.53 34.43
N GLY A 487 16.82 -3.56 33.59
CA GLY A 487 17.37 -2.23 33.74
C GLY A 487 16.87 -1.23 32.71
N PRO A 488 17.13 0.06 32.97
CA PRO A 488 16.85 1.10 32.01
C PRO A 488 17.77 0.97 30.79
N GLN A 489 17.25 1.44 29.68
CA GLN A 489 17.98 1.66 28.45
C GLN A 489 17.57 3.01 27.86
N GLY A 490 18.49 3.61 27.12
CA GLY A 490 18.19 4.83 26.38
C GLY A 490 19.23 5.11 25.31
N ALA A 491 18.80 5.84 24.30
CA ALA A 491 19.63 6.30 23.21
C ALA A 491 19.24 7.72 22.81
N LEU A 492 20.23 8.47 22.35
CA LEU A 492 20.08 9.80 21.77
C LEU A 492 20.84 9.79 20.44
N SER A 493 20.22 10.34 19.40
CA SER A 493 20.90 10.65 18.16
C SER A 493 20.58 12.06 17.67
N LEU A 494 21.56 12.67 17.02
CA LEU A 494 21.45 13.95 16.33
C LEU A 494 21.95 13.75 14.90
N GLY A 495 21.13 14.11 13.91
CA GLY A 495 21.50 14.17 12.50
C GLY A 495 21.59 15.61 12.06
N TRP A 496 22.62 15.94 11.28
CA TRP A 496 22.86 17.26 10.72
C TRP A 496 23.17 17.14 9.23
N GLU A 497 22.47 17.89 8.40
CA GLU A 497 22.58 17.89 6.94
C GLU A 497 23.14 19.24 6.47
N PRO A 498 24.47 19.45 6.54
CA PRO A 498 25.09 20.71 6.15
C PRO A 498 24.99 21.05 4.66
N ALA A 499 24.70 20.06 3.82
CA ALA A 499 24.54 20.17 2.37
C ALA A 499 23.70 19.01 1.86
N ASP A 500 23.05 19.16 0.70
CA ASP A 500 22.14 18.17 0.11
C ASP A 500 22.78 16.77 -0.02
N ASN A 501 24.10 16.71 -0.24
CA ASN A 501 24.83 15.47 -0.45
C ASN A 501 25.57 14.94 0.78
N LEU A 502 25.44 15.58 1.94
CA LEU A 502 26.23 15.28 3.13
C LEU A 502 25.37 15.23 4.39
N GLU A 503 25.42 14.11 5.12
CA GLU A 503 24.78 13.94 6.42
C GLU A 503 25.82 13.53 7.48
N LEU A 504 25.78 14.21 8.62
CA LEU A 504 26.57 13.92 9.82
C LEU A 504 25.65 13.46 10.94
N GLY A 505 25.91 12.28 11.49
CA GLY A 505 25.15 11.71 12.59
C GLY A 505 26.01 11.56 13.84
N PHE A 506 25.44 11.86 15.01
CA PHE A 506 26.02 11.57 16.31
C PHE A 506 25.05 10.69 17.07
N ARG A 507 25.57 9.67 17.76
CA ARG A 507 24.76 8.78 18.59
C ARG A 507 25.44 8.48 19.92
N ALA A 508 24.64 8.35 20.96
CA ALA A 508 25.05 7.85 22.25
C ALA A 508 23.96 6.93 22.81
N SER A 509 24.35 5.84 23.46
CA SER A 509 23.40 4.96 24.12
C SER A 509 23.95 4.35 25.40
N HIS A 510 23.02 4.05 26.30
CA HIS A 510 23.25 3.30 27.52
C HIS A 510 22.21 2.20 27.60
N ALA A 511 22.65 0.96 27.80
CA ALA A 511 21.74 -0.13 28.11
C ALA A 511 22.35 -0.99 29.20
N ARG A 512 21.56 -1.38 30.20
CA ARG A 512 21.94 -2.50 31.06
C ARG A 512 21.77 -3.79 30.26
N SER A 513 22.85 -4.28 29.66
CA SER A 513 22.81 -5.44 28.76
C SER A 513 22.37 -6.69 29.52
N THR A 514 21.25 -7.22 29.06
CA THR A 514 20.74 -8.54 29.40
C THR A 514 21.23 -9.61 28.41
N ALA A 515 21.72 -9.22 27.23
CA ALA A 515 21.90 -10.13 26.08
C ALA A 515 23.19 -10.96 26.05
N ARG A 516 24.31 -10.49 26.63
CA ARG A 516 25.60 -11.23 26.63
C ARG A 516 25.82 -12.12 27.86
N GLY A 517 24.79 -12.38 28.67
CA GLY A 517 24.90 -13.22 29.87
C GLY A 517 25.73 -12.65 31.03
N THR A 518 26.43 -11.53 30.85
CA THR A 518 27.29 -10.90 31.87
C THR A 518 26.58 -9.82 32.70
N ALA A 519 25.28 -9.59 32.50
CA ALA A 519 24.45 -8.62 33.23
C ALA A 519 25.07 -7.20 33.35
N SER A 520 25.94 -6.84 32.40
CA SER A 520 26.82 -5.68 32.49
C SER A 520 26.27 -4.52 31.68
N ALA A 521 26.48 -3.29 32.14
CA ALA A 521 26.07 -2.11 31.39
C ALA A 521 26.94 -1.93 30.15
N VAL A 522 26.32 -1.57 29.03
CA VAL A 522 26.98 -1.23 27.77
C VAL A 522 26.73 0.25 27.53
N ASN A 523 27.82 0.99 27.34
CA ASN A 523 27.78 2.35 26.85
C ASN A 523 28.31 2.35 25.42
N SER A 524 27.64 3.08 24.54
CA SER A 524 28.16 3.32 23.21
C SER A 524 28.08 4.80 22.82
N ALA A 525 29.01 5.22 22.00
CA ALA A 525 28.98 6.50 21.32
C ALA A 525 29.47 6.28 19.89
N GLY A 526 28.96 7.05 18.94
CA GLY A 526 29.37 6.90 17.56
C GLY A 526 29.09 8.13 16.71
N VAL A 527 29.80 8.18 15.58
CA VAL A 527 29.68 9.19 14.55
C VAL A 527 29.42 8.50 13.22
N THR A 528 28.53 9.08 12.44
CA THR A 528 28.19 8.65 11.08
C THR A 528 28.47 9.80 10.13
N LEU A 529 29.01 9.46 8.95
CA LEU A 529 29.08 10.33 7.79
C LEU A 529 28.41 9.62 6.62
N VAL A 530 27.44 10.24 5.96
CA VAL A 530 26.85 9.77 4.71
C VAL A 530 27.16 10.79 3.62
N TRP A 531 27.68 10.31 2.49
CA TRP A 531 27.96 11.10 1.32
C TRP A 531 27.24 10.51 0.10
N ARG A 532 26.43 11.33 -0.56
CA ARG A 532 25.68 11.00 -1.78
C ARG A 532 26.43 11.57 -3.00
N TYR A 533 26.53 10.84 -4.10
CA TYR A 533 27.26 11.32 -5.29
C TYR A 533 26.66 10.84 -6.61
#